data_AF-A0A1F4QUZ9-F1
#
_entry.id   AF-A0A1F4QUZ9-F1
#
_cell.length_a   1.000
_cell.length_b   1.000
_cell.length_c   1.000
_cell.angle_alpha   90.00
_cell.angle_beta   90.00
_cell.angle_gamma   90.00
#
_symmetry.space_group_name_H-M   'P 1'
#
loop_
_entity.id
_entity.type
_entity.pdbx_description
1 polymer ?
#
loop_
_entity_poly.entity_id
_entity_poly.type
_entity_poly.pdbx_seq_one_letter_code
_entity_poly.pdbx_strand_id
1 'polypeptide(L)'
;MGRGAGDAGAGTGGASLAGVLRSIRTKIEQARIYPDAARREGIQGTVDLRFRIAADGSVEAMEILRSSGHRILDEASAQTIRRAAPYPRVPGWVRLPLSYRLDR
;
A
#
# COMPACT_ATOMS: atom_id res chain seq x y z
N MET A 1 -3.95 -26.64 17.96
CA MET A 1 -4.56 -25.88 16.83
C MET A 1 -3.77 -24.58 16.68
N GLY A 2 -3.36 -24.22 15.46
CA GLY A 2 -2.60 -22.99 15.20
C GLY A 2 -1.27 -23.20 14.48
N ARG A 3 -1.27 -23.87 13.32
CA ARG A 3 -0.12 -23.80 12.39
C ARG A 3 -0.14 -22.42 11.74
N GLY A 4 0.70 -21.50 12.24
CA GLY A 4 0.99 -20.24 11.57
C GLY A 4 1.92 -20.50 10.40
N ALA A 5 1.35 -20.88 9.26
CA ALA A 5 2.04 -20.90 7.97
C ALA A 5 1.82 -19.56 7.26
N GLY A 6 2.90 -18.87 6.93
CA GLY A 6 2.90 -17.61 6.18
C GLY A 6 4.11 -16.79 6.62
N ASP A 7 5.07 -16.42 5.80
CA ASP A 7 5.19 -16.47 4.35
C ASP A 7 6.68 -16.39 4.03
N ALA A 8 7.23 -17.46 3.45
CA ALA A 8 8.54 -17.42 2.83
C ALA A 8 8.40 -16.77 1.45
N GLY A 9 8.25 -15.45 1.42
CA GLY A 9 8.31 -14.65 0.20
C GLY A 9 9.75 -14.42 -0.23
N ALA A 10 10.45 -15.48 -0.67
CA ALA A 10 11.72 -15.35 -1.37
C ALA A 10 11.46 -14.77 -2.77
N GLY A 11 11.65 -13.46 -2.94
CA GLY A 11 11.51 -12.75 -4.21
C GLY A 11 12.85 -12.35 -4.80
N THR A 12 13.46 -13.24 -5.56
CA THR A 12 14.61 -12.99 -6.43
C THR A 12 14.22 -11.95 -7.50
N GLY A 13 14.63 -10.69 -7.33
CA GLY A 13 14.32 -9.62 -8.31
C GLY A 13 14.76 -8.20 -7.93
N GLY A 14 15.77 -8.07 -7.06
CA GLY A 14 16.12 -6.82 -6.36
C GLY A 14 16.48 -5.63 -7.26
N ALA A 15 16.91 -5.84 -8.51
CA ALA A 15 17.36 -4.76 -9.38
C ALA A 15 16.22 -4.04 -10.15
N SER A 16 15.13 -4.74 -10.50
CA SER A 16 14.00 -4.14 -11.24
C SER A 16 12.86 -3.71 -10.32
N LEU A 17 12.68 -4.40 -9.19
CA LEU A 17 11.59 -4.11 -8.26
C LEU A 17 11.73 -2.73 -7.63
N ALA A 18 12.95 -2.30 -7.29
CA ALA A 18 13.18 -0.99 -6.66
C ALA A 18 12.72 0.20 -7.53
N GLY A 19 12.95 0.15 -8.84
CA GLY A 19 12.49 1.18 -9.78
C GLY A 19 10.98 1.20 -9.95
N VAL A 20 10.36 0.02 -9.99
CA VAL A 20 8.91 -0.11 -10.09
C VAL A 20 8.23 0.35 -8.80
N LEU A 21 8.75 -0.04 -7.63
CA LEU A 21 8.27 0.41 -6.33
C LEU A 21 8.34 1.93 -6.18
N ARG A 22 9.40 2.57 -6.68
CA ARG A 22 9.49 4.04 -6.72
C ARG A 22 8.36 4.64 -7.55
N SER A 23 8.12 4.10 -8.75
CA SER A 23 7.05 4.57 -9.64
C SER A 23 5.66 4.40 -9.02
N ILE A 24 5.42 3.23 -8.40
CA ILE A 24 4.19 2.94 -7.66
C ILE A 24 4.01 3.91 -6.50
N ARG A 25 5.07 4.12 -5.70
CA ARG A 25 5.05 5.08 -4.59
C ARG A 25 4.69 6.48 -5.09
N THR A 26 5.34 6.97 -6.13
CA THR A 26 5.03 8.30 -6.70
C THR A 26 3.59 8.39 -7.19
N LYS A 27 3.07 7.37 -7.89
CA LYS A 27 1.66 7.33 -8.29
C LYS A 27 0.71 7.36 -7.09
N ILE A 28 1.01 6.58 -6.06
CA ILE A 28 0.21 6.51 -4.84
C ILE A 28 0.27 7.84 -4.10
N GLU A 29 1.43 8.47 -4.00
CA GLU A 29 1.60 9.79 -3.39
C GLU A 29 0.86 10.89 -4.16
N GLN A 30 0.86 10.83 -5.50
CA GLN A 30 0.08 11.76 -6.34
C GLN A 30 -1.43 11.52 -6.23
N ALA A 31 -1.86 10.26 -6.10
CA ALA A 31 -3.26 9.90 -5.90
C ALA A 31 -3.69 9.96 -4.42
N ARG A 32 -2.76 10.26 -3.52
CA ARG A 32 -2.97 10.16 -2.07
C ARG A 32 -4.00 11.18 -1.64
N ILE A 33 -5.12 10.67 -1.16
CA ILE A 33 -6.13 11.50 -0.54
C ILE A 33 -5.93 11.40 0.96
N TYR A 34 -5.60 12.53 1.57
CA TYR A 34 -5.66 12.68 3.02
C TYR A 34 -7.09 13.11 3.36
N PRO A 35 -7.91 12.25 3.98
CA PRO A 35 -9.30 12.60 4.28
C PRO A 35 -9.36 13.86 5.13
N ASP A 36 -10.24 14.81 4.78
CA ASP A 36 -10.38 16.05 5.55
C ASP A 36 -10.72 15.78 7.01
N ALA A 37 -11.50 14.73 7.30
CA ALA A 37 -11.78 14.30 8.67
C ALA A 37 -10.51 13.85 9.41
N ALA A 38 -9.63 13.07 8.78
CA ALA A 38 -8.34 12.72 9.37
C ALA A 38 -7.46 13.96 9.57
N ARG A 39 -7.53 14.93 8.64
CA ARG A 39 -6.72 16.15 8.71
C ARG A 39 -7.18 17.07 9.84
N ARG A 40 -8.51 17.20 9.98
CA ARG A 40 -9.16 17.98 11.03
C ARG A 40 -8.95 17.40 12.41
N GLU A 41 -8.94 16.07 12.52
CA GLU A 41 -8.68 15.39 13.79
C GLU A 41 -7.20 15.14 14.09
N GLY A 42 -6.30 15.54 13.17
CA GLY A 42 -4.85 15.34 13.34
C GLY A 42 -4.45 13.86 13.43
N ILE A 43 -5.22 12.98 12.81
CA ILE A 43 -5.04 11.52 12.89
C ILE A 43 -3.79 11.12 12.09
N GLN A 44 -2.78 10.61 12.79
CA GLN A 44 -1.51 10.21 12.20
C GLN A 44 -1.25 8.73 12.43
N GLY A 45 -0.48 8.12 11.53
CA GLY A 45 -0.11 6.72 11.66
C GLY A 45 0.49 6.16 10.39
N THR A 46 0.98 4.93 10.47
CA THR A 46 1.52 4.22 9.30
C THR A 46 0.69 2.97 9.05
N VAL A 47 0.10 2.88 7.86
CA VAL A 47 -0.60 1.69 7.37
C VAL A 47 0.38 0.90 6.53
N ASP A 48 0.65 -0.34 6.91
CA ASP A 48 1.49 -1.24 6.16
C ASP A 48 0.59 -2.25 5.44
N LEU A 49 0.69 -2.31 4.12
CA LEU A 49 -0.18 -3.11 3.30
C LEU A 49 0.61 -3.78 2.18
N ARG A 50 0.07 -4.89 1.66
CA ARG A 50 0.56 -5.55 0.47
C ARG A 50 -0.57 -5.74 -0.53
N PHE A 51 -0.24 -5.66 -1.81
CA PHE A 51 -1.19 -5.93 -2.88
C PHE A 51 -0.50 -6.65 -4.03
N ARG A 52 -1.28 -7.42 -4.78
CA ARG A 52 -0.84 -8.13 -5.97
C ARG A 52 -1.40 -7.41 -7.19
N ILE A 53 -0.52 -7.15 -8.14
CA ILE A 53 -0.87 -6.50 -9.41
C ILE A 53 -1.00 -7.61 -10.46
N ALA A 54 -2.14 -7.66 -11.13
CA ALA A 54 -2.38 -8.59 -12.22
C ALA A 54 -1.58 -8.22 -13.48
N ALA A 55 -1.58 -9.12 -14.45
CA ALA A 55 -0.88 -8.94 -15.73
C ALA A 55 -1.30 -7.68 -16.50
N ASP A 56 -2.54 -7.24 -16.29
CA ASP A 56 -3.21 -6.10 -16.91
C ASP A 56 -2.95 -4.77 -16.17
N GLY A 57 -2.26 -4.79 -15.02
CA GLY A 57 -2.02 -3.62 -14.18
C GLY A 57 -3.13 -3.30 -13.17
N SER A 58 -4.15 -4.17 -13.05
CA SER A 58 -5.20 -4.06 -12.02
C SER A 58 -4.74 -4.64 -10.68
N VAL A 59 -5.40 -4.23 -9.59
CA VAL A 59 -5.15 -4.81 -8.26
C VAL A 59 -5.94 -6.09 -8.13
N GLU A 60 -5.25 -7.23 -8.16
CA GLU A 60 -5.86 -8.56 -8.06
C GLU A 60 -6.18 -8.94 -6.61
N ALA A 61 -5.27 -8.62 -5.69
CA ALA A 61 -5.43 -8.89 -4.26
C ALA A 61 -4.85 -7.73 -3.44
N MET A 62 -5.42 -7.48 -2.26
CA MET A 62 -4.95 -6.47 -1.33
C MET A 62 -5.15 -6.97 0.10
N GLU A 63 -4.12 -6.82 0.93
CA GLU A 63 -4.11 -7.21 2.33
C GLU A 63 -3.42 -6.14 3.18
N ILE A 64 -4.05 -5.77 4.30
CA ILE A 64 -3.43 -4.86 5.28
C ILE A 64 -2.61 -5.72 6.24
N LEU A 65 -1.30 -5.52 6.25
CA LEU A 65 -0.38 -6.23 7.13
C LEU A 65 -0.35 -5.58 8.52
N ARG A 66 -0.48 -4.27 8.58
CA ARG A 66 -0.51 -3.49 9.82
C ARG A 66 -1.41 -2.28 9.63
N SER A 67 -2.48 -2.23 10.40
CA SER A 67 -3.34 -1.04 10.50
C SER A 67 -2.58 0.08 11.22
N SER A 68 -2.91 1.32 10.86
CA SER A 68 -2.44 2.52 11.58
C SER A 68 -3.09 2.70 12.96
N GLY A 69 -4.09 1.90 13.30
CA GLY A 69 -4.93 2.08 14.49
C GLY A 69 -6.19 2.90 14.24
N HIS A 70 -6.34 3.48 13.05
CA HIS A 70 -7.51 4.28 12.68
C HIS A 70 -8.12 3.78 11.36
N ARG A 71 -9.39 3.34 11.41
CA ARG A 71 -10.11 2.85 10.22
C ARG A 71 -10.15 3.87 9.08
N ILE A 72 -10.23 5.16 9.40
CA ILE A 72 -10.25 6.22 8.38
C ILE A 72 -8.98 6.23 7.52
N LEU A 73 -7.82 5.95 8.12
CA LEU A 73 -6.56 5.86 7.39
C LEU A 73 -6.45 4.56 6.61
N ASP A 74 -6.97 3.46 7.16
CA ASP A 74 -6.99 2.16 6.48
C ASP A 74 -7.87 2.20 5.23
N GLU A 75 -9.08 2.77 5.34
CA GLU A 75 -10.00 2.99 4.23
C GLU A 75 -9.42 3.95 3.19
N ALA A 76 -8.83 5.07 3.64
CA ALA A 76 -8.18 6.02 2.75
C ALA A 76 -7.00 5.40 1.99
N SER A 77 -6.24 4.51 2.66
CA SER A 77 -5.12 3.77 2.06
C SER A 77 -5.63 2.84 0.96
N ALA A 78 -6.63 2.02 1.27
CA ALA A 78 -7.23 1.10 0.30
C ALA A 78 -7.83 1.84 -0.90
N GLN A 79 -8.52 2.96 -0.65
CA GLN A 79 -9.10 3.79 -1.71
C GLN A 79 -8.03 4.46 -2.57
N THR A 80 -6.97 4.97 -1.95
CA THR A 80 -5.83 5.56 -2.68
C THR A 80 -5.22 4.53 -3.62
N ILE A 81 -5.03 3.30 -3.16
CA ILE A 81 -4.42 2.25 -4.00
C ILE A 81 -5.32 1.88 -5.17
N ARG A 82 -6.62 1.75 -4.93
CA ARG A 82 -7.58 1.51 -6.00
C ARG A 82 -7.58 2.66 -7.03
N ARG A 83 -7.40 3.91 -6.59
CA ARG A 83 -7.36 5.10 -7.46
C ARG A 83 -6.05 5.28 -8.22
N ALA A 84 -4.92 4.85 -7.66
CA ALA A 84 -3.62 4.94 -8.31
C ALA A 84 -3.40 3.90 -9.42
N ALA A 85 -4.30 2.91 -9.53
CA ALA A 85 -4.38 2.02 -10.68
C ALA A 85 -4.63 2.82 -11.98
N PRO A 86 -4.12 2.37 -13.14
CA PRO A 86 -3.38 1.13 -13.35
C PRO A 86 -1.91 1.20 -12.90
N TYR A 87 -1.41 0.10 -12.35
CA TYR A 87 -0.03 -0.02 -11.87
C TYR A 87 0.89 -0.69 -12.89
N PRO A 88 2.20 -0.36 -12.88
CA PRO A 88 3.20 -1.11 -13.64
C PRO A 88 3.23 -2.58 -13.19
N ARG A 89 3.47 -3.49 -14.13
CA ARG A 89 3.53 -4.93 -13.89
C ARG A 89 4.63 -5.28 -12.90
N VAL A 90 4.27 -5.95 -11.81
CA VAL A 90 5.23 -6.45 -10.82
C VAL A 90 5.01 -7.95 -10.62
N PRO A 91 6.06 -8.77 -10.70
CA PRO A 91 5.95 -10.16 -10.28
C PRO A 91 5.82 -10.26 -8.75
N GLY A 92 4.74 -10.87 -8.27
CA GLY A 92 4.53 -11.18 -6.86
C GLY A 92 3.81 -10.09 -6.07
N TRP A 93 4.06 -10.07 -4.75
CA TRP A 93 3.42 -9.15 -3.82
C TRP A 93 4.21 -7.84 -3.69
N VAL A 94 3.52 -6.72 -3.86
CA VAL A 94 4.06 -5.39 -3.60
C VAL A 94 3.68 -4.98 -2.19
N ARG A 95 4.66 -4.82 -1.31
CA ARG A 95 4.45 -4.26 0.04
C ARG A 95 4.84 -2.79 0.06
N LEU A 96 3.95 -1.94 0.56
CA LEU A 96 4.20 -0.50 0.66
C LEU A 96 3.67 0.08 1.97
N PRO A 97 4.53 0.67 2.82
CA PRO A 97 4.10 1.41 3.99
C PRO A 97 3.63 2.81 3.59
N LEU A 98 2.42 3.17 4.01
CA LEU A 98 1.84 4.51 3.87
C LEU A 98 1.87 5.25 5.21
N SER A 99 2.78 6.20 5.34
CA SER A 99 2.91 7.04 6.54
C SER A 99 2.10 8.33 6.39
N TYR A 100 1.02 8.46 7.17
CA TYR A 100 0.20 9.66 7.33
C TYR A 100 0.77 10.52 8.46
N ARG A 101 1.51 11.56 8.09
CA ARG A 101 2.02 12.59 9.01
C ARG A 101 1.40 13.94 8.61
N LEU A 102 0.96 14.70 9.61
CA LEU A 102 0.65 16.12 9.43
C LEU A 102 1.97 16.86 9.66
N ASP A 103 2.55 17.43 8.61
CA ASP A 103 3.62 18.40 8.79
C ASP A 103 2.98 19.67 9.37
N ARG A 104 3.44 20.09 10.55
CA ARG A 104 2.84 21.15 11.36
C ARG A 104 3.43 22.51 11.01
#